data_AF-A0A3L6RRS9-F1
#
_entry.id   AF-A0A3L6RRS9-F1
#
_cell.length_a   1.000
_cell.length_b   1.000
_cell.length_c   1.000
_cell.angle_alpha   90.00
_cell.angle_beta   90.00
_cell.angle_gamma   90.00
#
_symmetry.space_group_name_H-M   'P 1'
#
loop_
_entity.id
_entity.type
_entity.pdbx_description
1 polymer ?
#
loop_
_entity_poly.entity_id
_entity_poly.type
_entity_poly.pdbx_seq_one_letter_code
_entity_poly.pdbx_strand_id
1 'polypeptide(L)'
;MGYIGHHGVATLRRYKYSGVDHSLVAKYILQPFWSRFVNVFPLWFPPERTLVLVFLFQITLTGFMFLLTSAFLGFLYSPHLDTAPPRWVHLAHGLLLFLYQTFDAVDGKQARRTNSSSPLGELFDHGNLHLKLKLVDSVLKKPFESLAFGSTAMCGKATFWFWVISAVPFYFATWEHFFTNTLILPIVNGPTEGLMLIYLCHFFTFFTGAEWWAQDFQKSIPLLGWVPLIPEIPVYNIVLCLMIAFAVIPTIGSNIHNVYKVVEARKGSMVLALAMLFPFGLLLAGVLVWSYLSPSDIMRNQPHLLIIGTGFAFGFLVGRMILAHLCDEPKGLKTGMCMSLAYFPFAIANALTSRLDDGNPLVDEQLVLLMYCLFTVALYMHFATSVIHEITNALGIHCFRWRALMILAPNGGTDRDRRKYDTLWKYKLRRDDDEDGQHEKEDIVDPPADCRPYRLTFLDLIAWIRYNTAGAEKEAGTAASCTSEFNCSYRCLRRGMCNKCCKKHGFVRGQCDKNAECYCCTT
;
A
#
# COMPACT_ATOMS: atom_id res chain seq x y z
N MET A 1 -2.37 -14.18 20.77
CA MET A 1 -3.57 -13.31 20.87
C MET A 1 -3.67 -12.50 19.60
N GLY A 2 -4.86 -12.36 19.02
CA GLY A 2 -5.06 -11.54 17.82
C GLY A 2 -4.88 -10.04 18.10
N TYR A 3 -4.62 -9.26 17.07
CA TYR A 3 -4.47 -7.81 17.17
C TYR A 3 -5.82 -7.07 17.21
N ILE A 4 -6.88 -7.69 16.72
CA ILE A 4 -8.24 -7.15 16.59
C ILE A 4 -9.19 -7.91 17.51
N GLY A 5 -9.80 -7.20 18.46
CA GLY A 5 -10.85 -7.75 19.32
C GLY A 5 -12.22 -7.84 18.63
N HIS A 6 -13.19 -8.51 19.27
CA HIS A 6 -14.55 -8.65 18.75
C HIS A 6 -15.24 -7.31 18.42
N HIS A 7 -15.00 -6.28 19.24
CA HIS A 7 -15.49 -4.92 18.98
C HIS A 7 -14.93 -4.36 17.66
N GLY A 8 -13.61 -4.46 17.46
CA GLY A 8 -12.94 -3.96 16.25
C GLY A 8 -13.46 -4.61 14.99
N VAL A 9 -13.74 -5.93 15.02
CA VAL A 9 -14.36 -6.65 13.89
C VAL A 9 -15.73 -6.07 13.51
N ALA A 10 -16.55 -5.71 14.49
CA ALA A 10 -17.86 -5.11 14.24
C ALA A 10 -17.73 -3.69 13.66
N THR A 11 -16.80 -2.89 14.19
CA THR A 11 -16.53 -1.53 13.72
C THR A 11 -15.97 -1.50 12.30
N LEU A 12 -15.06 -2.43 11.96
CA LEU A 12 -14.45 -2.52 10.64
C LEU A 12 -15.48 -2.63 9.50
N ARG A 13 -16.63 -3.27 9.76
CA ARG A 13 -17.71 -3.38 8.77
C ARG A 13 -18.46 -2.06 8.54
N ARG A 14 -18.41 -1.15 9.50
CA ARG A 14 -19.08 0.17 9.48
C ARG A 14 -18.12 1.31 9.13
N TYR A 15 -16.82 1.02 9.05
CA TYR A 15 -15.81 2.03 8.79
C TYR A 15 -15.99 2.62 7.38
N LYS A 16 -16.03 3.95 7.29
CA LYS A 16 -16.04 4.70 6.05
C LYS A 16 -14.87 5.68 6.07
N TYR A 17 -14.03 5.61 5.04
CA TYR A 17 -12.89 6.51 4.90
C TYR A 17 -13.36 7.97 4.73
N SER A 18 -12.67 8.89 5.40
CA SER A 18 -12.89 10.34 5.30
C SER A 18 -11.54 11.04 5.20
N GLY A 19 -11.26 11.62 4.04
CA GLY A 19 -10.04 12.37 3.78
C GLY A 19 -10.35 13.67 3.04
N VAL A 20 -9.74 14.77 3.46
CA VAL A 20 -9.87 16.07 2.82
C VAL A 20 -8.48 16.53 2.38
N ASP A 21 -8.31 16.66 1.07
CA ASP A 21 -7.06 17.14 0.47
C ASP A 21 -7.18 18.60 0.04
N HIS A 22 -6.45 19.47 0.75
CA HIS A 22 -6.38 20.89 0.43
C HIS A 22 -5.15 21.29 -0.41
N SER A 23 -4.27 20.34 -0.77
CA SER A 23 -3.03 20.64 -1.49
C SER A 23 -3.30 21.27 -2.87
N LEU A 24 -2.70 22.45 -3.08
CA LEU A 24 -2.85 23.18 -4.34
C LEU A 24 -2.13 22.47 -5.48
N VAL A 25 -0.92 21.94 -5.21
CA VAL A 25 -0.12 21.23 -6.19
C VAL A 25 -0.83 19.94 -6.61
N ALA A 26 -1.34 19.18 -5.64
CA ALA A 26 -2.11 17.98 -5.93
C ALA A 26 -3.31 18.33 -6.81
N LYS A 27 -4.15 19.28 -6.39
CA LYS A 27 -5.39 19.62 -7.08
C LYS A 27 -5.21 20.19 -8.49
N TYR A 28 -4.27 21.12 -8.69
CA TYR A 28 -4.16 21.87 -9.94
C TYR A 28 -3.09 21.34 -10.91
N ILE A 29 -2.05 20.66 -10.43
CA ILE A 29 -0.93 20.21 -11.28
C ILE A 29 -0.98 18.70 -11.47
N LEU A 30 -0.96 17.94 -10.37
CA LEU A 30 -0.76 16.50 -10.41
C LEU A 30 -2.03 15.72 -10.73
N GLN A 31 -3.19 16.14 -10.20
CA GLN A 31 -4.46 15.48 -10.48
C GLN A 31 -4.83 15.50 -11.97
N PRO A 32 -4.69 16.62 -12.72
CA PRO A 32 -4.87 16.62 -14.17
C PRO A 32 -3.86 15.71 -14.89
N PHE A 33 -2.60 15.72 -14.46
CA PHE A 33 -1.55 14.86 -15.01
C PHE A 33 -1.91 13.37 -14.84
N TRP A 34 -2.19 12.92 -13.61
CA TRP A 34 -2.55 11.53 -13.31
C TRP A 34 -3.85 11.11 -14.02
N SER A 35 -4.82 12.01 -14.15
CA SER A 35 -6.08 11.73 -14.86
C SER A 35 -5.91 11.60 -16.38
N ARG A 36 -4.82 12.13 -16.95
CA ARG A 36 -4.42 11.83 -18.33
C ARG A 36 -3.58 10.56 -18.40
N PHE A 37 -2.62 10.41 -17.49
CA PHE A 37 -1.69 9.27 -17.44
C PHE A 37 -2.39 7.94 -17.22
N VAL A 38 -3.49 7.91 -16.45
CA VAL A 38 -4.36 6.75 -16.28
C VAL A 38 -4.80 6.16 -17.64
N ASN A 39 -4.95 6.97 -18.70
CA ASN A 39 -5.37 6.48 -20.02
C ASN A 39 -4.28 5.73 -20.79
N VAL A 40 -3.01 5.81 -20.37
CA VAL A 40 -1.92 4.99 -20.92
C VAL A 40 -2.17 3.51 -20.65
N PHE A 41 -2.84 3.19 -19.54
CA PHE A 41 -3.18 1.82 -19.22
C PHE A 41 -4.51 1.42 -19.89
N PRO A 42 -4.53 0.36 -20.70
CA PRO A 42 -5.70 -0.03 -21.50
C PRO A 42 -6.83 -0.61 -20.64
N LEU A 43 -8.08 -0.28 -21.00
CA LEU A 43 -9.30 -0.83 -20.38
C LEU A 43 -9.67 -2.24 -20.88
N TRP A 44 -8.97 -2.74 -21.91
CA TRP A 44 -9.37 -3.92 -22.68
C TRP A 44 -8.83 -5.26 -22.15
N PHE A 45 -8.25 -5.29 -20.95
CA PHE A 45 -8.04 -6.57 -20.28
C PHE A 45 -9.40 -7.17 -19.85
N PRO A 46 -9.61 -8.49 -20.00
CA PRO A 46 -10.94 -9.08 -20.06
C PRO A 46 -11.81 -8.77 -18.83
N PRO A 47 -13.15 -8.77 -19.00
CA PRO A 47 -14.15 -8.32 -18.00
C PRO A 47 -14.23 -9.17 -16.73
N GLU A 48 -13.28 -10.08 -16.53
CA GLU A 48 -13.16 -10.86 -15.32
C GLU A 48 -12.41 -10.03 -14.28
N ARG A 49 -13.11 -9.61 -13.21
CA ARG A 49 -12.57 -8.82 -12.08
C ARG A 49 -11.23 -9.33 -11.54
N THR A 50 -10.92 -10.61 -11.74
CA THR A 50 -9.66 -11.26 -11.36
C THR A 50 -8.45 -10.72 -12.11
N LEU A 51 -8.56 -10.38 -13.40
CA LEU A 51 -7.41 -9.95 -14.21
C LEU A 51 -7.10 -8.46 -14.03
N VAL A 52 -8.13 -7.65 -13.77
CA VAL A 52 -7.99 -6.24 -13.37
C VAL A 52 -7.24 -6.11 -12.03
N LEU A 53 -7.52 -6.98 -11.05
CA LEU A 53 -6.81 -6.99 -9.77
C LEU A 53 -5.33 -7.40 -9.90
N VAL A 54 -5.01 -8.31 -10.83
CA VAL A 54 -3.62 -8.69 -11.15
C VAL A 54 -2.85 -7.53 -11.80
N PHE A 55 -3.52 -6.75 -12.63
CA PHE A 55 -2.91 -5.59 -13.27
C PHE A 55 -2.68 -4.42 -12.31
N LEU A 56 -3.66 -4.12 -11.45
CA LEU A 56 -3.46 -3.18 -10.33
C LEU A 56 -2.31 -3.66 -9.43
N PHE A 57 -2.21 -4.99 -9.22
CA PHE A 57 -1.11 -5.63 -8.49
C PHE A 57 0.24 -5.40 -9.13
N GLN A 58 0.30 -5.52 -10.45
CA GLN A 58 1.51 -5.17 -11.16
C GLN A 58 1.85 -3.69 -10.96
N ILE A 59 0.88 -2.76 -10.97
CA ILE A 59 1.16 -1.32 -10.82
C ILE A 59 1.75 -1.00 -9.44
N THR A 60 1.10 -1.40 -8.35
CA THR A 60 1.61 -1.09 -7.00
C THR A 60 2.89 -1.87 -6.68
N LEU A 61 3.01 -3.13 -7.12
CA LEU A 61 4.27 -3.89 -6.97
C LEU A 61 5.41 -3.24 -7.75
N THR A 62 5.14 -2.77 -8.98
CA THR A 62 6.15 -2.07 -9.78
C THR A 62 6.54 -0.75 -9.12
N GLY A 63 5.59 -0.01 -8.54
CA GLY A 63 5.85 1.19 -7.73
C GLY A 63 6.81 0.90 -6.57
N PHE A 64 6.50 -0.10 -5.76
CA PHE A 64 7.36 -0.50 -4.63
C PHE A 64 8.76 -0.95 -5.10
N MET A 65 8.85 -1.67 -6.22
CA MET A 65 10.13 -2.09 -6.79
C MET A 65 10.98 -0.91 -7.26
N PHE A 66 10.39 0.18 -7.75
CA PHE A 66 11.15 1.40 -8.06
C PHE A 66 11.81 1.99 -6.81
N LEU A 67 11.09 1.97 -5.70
CA LEU A 67 11.57 2.50 -4.43
C LEU A 67 12.68 1.63 -3.83
N LEU A 68 12.55 0.29 -3.92
CA LEU A 68 13.62 -0.65 -3.58
C LEU A 68 14.85 -0.50 -4.47
N THR A 69 14.65 -0.35 -5.78
CA THR A 69 15.75 -0.16 -6.74
C THR A 69 16.50 1.13 -6.43
N SER A 70 15.79 2.20 -6.10
CA SER A 70 16.38 3.47 -5.66
C SER A 70 17.24 3.28 -4.41
N ALA A 71 16.70 2.64 -3.36
CA ALA A 71 17.47 2.37 -2.14
C ALA A 71 18.71 1.48 -2.40
N PHE A 72 18.57 0.47 -3.26
CA PHE A 72 19.66 -0.43 -3.61
C PHE A 72 20.78 0.28 -4.39
N LEU A 73 20.44 1.18 -5.32
CA LEU A 73 21.41 2.02 -6.01
C LEU A 73 22.18 2.91 -5.02
N GLY A 74 21.49 3.49 -4.04
CA GLY A 74 22.13 4.28 -2.97
C GLY A 74 23.12 3.44 -2.15
N PHE A 75 22.73 2.22 -1.77
CA PHE A 75 23.61 1.30 -1.04
C PHE A 75 24.85 0.89 -1.85
N LEU A 76 24.69 0.59 -3.15
CA LEU A 76 25.79 0.16 -4.01
C LEU A 76 26.81 1.25 -4.27
N TYR A 77 26.36 2.47 -4.57
CA TYR A 77 27.23 3.58 -4.98
C TYR A 77 27.68 4.47 -3.81
N SER A 78 27.01 4.39 -2.66
CA SER A 78 27.27 5.26 -1.52
C SER A 78 26.92 4.58 -0.18
N PRO A 79 27.63 3.50 0.22
CA PRO A 79 27.28 2.68 1.39
C PRO A 79 27.28 3.45 2.72
N HIS A 80 28.12 4.48 2.86
CA HIS A 80 28.20 5.34 4.05
C HIS A 80 27.48 6.69 3.87
N LEU A 81 26.85 6.93 2.71
CA LEU A 81 26.10 8.17 2.40
C LEU A 81 26.95 9.45 2.42
N ASP A 82 28.27 9.35 2.37
CA ASP A 82 29.23 10.45 2.41
C ASP A 82 30.07 10.57 1.12
N THR A 83 29.97 9.61 0.22
CA THR A 83 30.66 9.60 -1.08
C THR A 83 29.74 10.06 -2.20
N ALA A 84 30.26 10.87 -3.14
CA ALA A 84 29.50 11.33 -4.30
C ALA A 84 29.20 10.16 -5.25
N PRO A 85 27.94 9.74 -5.43
CA PRO A 85 27.63 8.72 -6.41
C PRO A 85 27.71 9.29 -7.84
N PRO A 86 27.84 8.45 -8.88
CA PRO A 86 27.81 8.89 -10.26
C PRO A 86 26.55 9.69 -10.60
N ARG A 87 26.65 10.73 -11.42
CA ARG A 87 25.55 11.67 -11.67
C ARG A 87 24.27 11.01 -12.16
N TRP A 88 24.37 9.96 -12.97
CA TRP A 88 23.21 9.20 -13.46
C TRP A 88 22.40 8.53 -12.33
N VAL A 89 23.03 8.23 -11.19
CA VAL A 89 22.36 7.66 -10.02
C VAL A 89 21.35 8.66 -9.45
N HIS A 90 21.67 9.96 -9.41
CA HIS A 90 20.73 11.00 -9.02
C HIS A 90 19.54 11.10 -10.00
N LEU A 91 19.82 11.03 -11.31
CA LEU A 91 18.76 11.00 -12.33
C LEU A 91 17.85 9.78 -12.14
N ALA A 92 18.44 8.61 -11.85
CA ALA A 92 17.71 7.39 -11.57
C ALA A 92 16.85 7.53 -10.31
N HIS A 93 17.39 8.04 -9.20
CA HIS A 93 16.61 8.29 -7.97
C HIS A 93 15.40 9.19 -8.24
N GLY A 94 15.61 10.32 -8.93
CA GLY A 94 14.53 11.25 -9.28
C GLY A 94 13.45 10.60 -10.16
N LEU A 95 13.86 9.86 -11.20
CA LEU A 95 12.95 9.15 -12.09
C LEU A 95 12.15 8.07 -11.35
N LEU A 96 12.82 7.25 -10.54
CA LEU A 96 12.20 6.15 -9.80
C LEU A 96 11.18 6.66 -8.78
N LEU A 97 11.49 7.73 -8.05
CA LEU A 97 10.57 8.36 -7.10
C LEU A 97 9.38 9.02 -7.79
N PHE A 98 9.60 9.69 -8.93
CA PHE A 98 8.53 10.25 -9.75
C PHE A 98 7.58 9.17 -10.29
N LEU A 99 8.14 8.06 -10.80
CA LEU A 99 7.37 6.92 -11.28
C LEU A 99 6.61 6.26 -10.13
N TYR A 100 7.24 6.09 -8.97
CA TYR A 100 6.57 5.57 -7.77
C TYR A 100 5.36 6.43 -7.38
N GLN A 101 5.51 7.76 -7.26
CA GLN A 101 4.39 8.67 -6.96
C GLN A 101 3.27 8.54 -8.00
N THR A 102 3.64 8.47 -9.28
CA THR A 102 2.68 8.39 -10.38
C THR A 102 1.91 7.07 -10.36
N PHE A 103 2.58 5.95 -10.09
CA PHE A 103 1.95 4.63 -10.07
C PHE A 103 1.01 4.46 -8.87
N ASP A 104 1.41 4.94 -7.69
CA ASP A 104 0.56 4.96 -6.50
C ASP A 104 -0.69 5.84 -6.72
N ALA A 105 -0.55 7.05 -7.27
CA ALA A 105 -1.70 7.91 -7.53
C ALA A 105 -2.65 7.40 -8.63
N VAL A 106 -2.12 6.62 -9.58
CA VAL A 106 -2.89 6.10 -10.71
C VAL A 106 -3.63 4.81 -10.34
N ASP A 107 -3.17 4.04 -9.36
CA ASP A 107 -3.82 2.79 -8.98
C ASP A 107 -5.28 3.01 -8.50
N GLY A 108 -5.51 4.01 -7.64
CA GLY A 108 -6.84 4.38 -7.15
C GLY A 108 -7.73 4.91 -8.27
N LYS A 109 -7.15 5.66 -9.23
CA LYS A 109 -7.90 6.15 -10.41
C LYS A 109 -8.29 5.00 -11.34
N GLN A 110 -7.43 4.00 -11.53
CA GLN A 110 -7.77 2.81 -12.30
C GLN A 110 -8.83 1.96 -11.61
N ALA A 111 -8.76 1.81 -10.30
CA ALA A 111 -9.76 1.06 -9.54
C ALA A 111 -11.16 1.71 -9.68
N ARG A 112 -11.24 3.04 -9.65
CA ARG A 112 -12.49 3.79 -9.92
C ARG A 112 -12.97 3.59 -11.36
N ARG A 113 -12.07 3.68 -12.36
CA ARG A 113 -12.41 3.47 -13.78
C ARG A 113 -12.91 2.05 -14.08
N THR A 114 -12.51 1.06 -13.30
CA THR A 114 -12.88 -0.35 -13.49
C THR A 114 -14.00 -0.82 -12.56
N ASN A 115 -14.61 0.10 -11.79
CA ASN A 115 -15.63 -0.20 -10.77
C ASN A 115 -15.18 -1.30 -9.79
N SER A 116 -13.88 -1.36 -9.49
CA SER A 116 -13.29 -2.27 -8.52
C SER A 116 -12.98 -1.58 -7.18
N SER A 117 -13.46 -0.36 -6.99
CA SER A 117 -13.34 0.38 -5.73
C SER A 117 -14.21 -0.24 -4.63
N SER A 118 -13.65 -0.35 -3.42
CA SER A 118 -14.30 -0.83 -2.20
C SER A 118 -13.98 0.12 -1.03
N PRO A 119 -14.88 0.35 -0.07
CA PRO A 119 -14.65 1.29 1.04
C PRO A 119 -13.36 1.02 1.83
N LEU A 120 -13.04 -0.25 2.08
CA LEU A 120 -11.80 -0.67 2.73
C LEU A 120 -10.57 -0.42 1.85
N GLY A 121 -10.74 -0.58 0.54
CA GLY A 121 -9.69 -0.28 -0.39
C GLY A 121 -9.55 1.21 -0.64
N GLU A 122 -10.30 2.14 -0.05
CA GLU A 122 -9.93 3.57 -0.12
C GLU A 122 -8.97 3.96 1.01
N LEU A 123 -8.98 3.21 2.12
CA LEU A 123 -7.98 3.32 3.19
C LEU A 123 -6.67 2.59 2.86
N PHE A 124 -6.73 1.59 1.98
CA PHE A 124 -5.63 0.69 1.67
C PHE A 124 -5.41 0.45 0.16
N ASP A 125 -5.96 1.30 -0.71
CA ASP A 125 -5.95 1.21 -2.19
C ASP A 125 -6.06 -0.24 -2.75
N HIS A 126 -7.32 -0.68 -2.75
CA HIS A 126 -8.01 -1.79 -3.42
C HIS A 126 -7.24 -3.08 -3.81
N GLY A 127 -7.25 -4.05 -2.89
CA GLY A 127 -7.18 -5.49 -3.16
C GLY A 127 -6.67 -6.27 -1.94
N ASN A 128 -7.31 -7.38 -1.56
CA ASN A 128 -6.88 -8.13 -0.35
C ASN A 128 -5.47 -8.71 -0.44
N LEU A 129 -4.94 -8.91 -1.66
CA LEU A 129 -3.56 -9.33 -1.92
C LEU A 129 -2.56 -8.16 -1.80
N HIS A 130 -3.01 -6.92 -2.03
CA HIS A 130 -2.20 -5.70 -1.97
C HIS A 130 -1.97 -5.16 -0.58
N LEU A 131 -2.87 -5.46 0.35
CA LEU A 131 -2.82 -4.89 1.70
C LEU A 131 -1.48 -5.16 2.38
N LYS A 132 -0.87 -6.32 2.14
CA LYS A 132 0.48 -6.68 2.63
C LYS A 132 1.53 -5.72 2.11
N LEU A 133 1.52 -5.50 0.80
CA LEU A 133 2.54 -4.73 0.11
C LEU A 133 2.36 -3.24 0.35
N LYS A 134 1.13 -2.72 0.39
CA LYS A 134 0.85 -1.30 0.71
C LYS A 134 1.15 -0.97 2.17
N LEU A 135 0.88 -1.88 3.11
CA LEU A 135 1.33 -1.70 4.49
C LEU A 135 2.86 -1.61 4.54
N VAL A 136 3.55 -2.57 3.93
CA VAL A 136 5.03 -2.56 3.84
C VAL A 136 5.53 -1.28 3.15
N ASP A 137 4.93 -0.86 2.05
CA ASP A 137 5.28 0.35 1.30
C ASP A 137 5.11 1.61 2.15
N SER A 138 3.97 1.78 2.83
CA SER A 138 3.70 2.93 3.70
C SER A 138 4.74 3.11 4.82
N VAL A 139 5.40 2.02 5.20
CA VAL A 139 6.43 1.96 6.24
C VAL A 139 7.83 2.17 5.68
N LEU A 140 8.12 1.54 4.55
CA LEU A 140 9.45 1.53 3.94
C LEU A 140 9.73 2.74 3.06
N LYS A 141 8.68 3.42 2.59
CA LYS A 141 8.78 4.65 1.79
C LYS A 141 9.71 5.68 2.42
N LYS A 142 9.45 6.07 3.67
CA LYS A 142 10.20 7.13 4.37
C LYS A 142 11.69 6.83 4.60
N PRO A 143 12.08 5.66 5.14
CA PRO A 143 13.50 5.34 5.30
C PRO A 143 14.23 5.27 3.95
N PHE A 144 13.63 4.67 2.91
CA PHE A 144 14.26 4.58 1.59
C PHE A 144 14.34 5.91 0.85
N GLU A 145 13.33 6.77 0.94
CA GLU A 145 13.39 8.17 0.45
C GLU A 145 14.53 8.92 1.11
N SER A 146 14.67 8.80 2.45
CA SER A 146 15.75 9.46 3.17
C SER A 146 17.12 8.92 2.78
N LEU A 147 17.28 7.62 2.60
CA LEU A 147 18.54 7.01 2.15
C LEU A 147 18.92 7.46 0.74
N ALA A 148 17.96 7.50 -0.19
CA ALA A 148 18.20 8.01 -1.54
C ALA A 148 18.61 9.50 -1.51
N PHE A 149 17.91 10.31 -0.72
CA PHE A 149 18.26 11.72 -0.55
C PHE A 149 19.61 11.89 0.15
N GLY A 150 19.92 11.09 1.16
CA GLY A 150 21.20 11.10 1.88
C GLY A 150 22.38 10.81 0.97
N SER A 151 22.23 9.83 0.07
CA SER A 151 23.21 9.54 -0.98
C SER A 151 23.35 10.71 -1.97
N THR A 152 22.25 11.40 -2.27
CA THR A 152 22.25 12.55 -3.18
C THR A 152 22.88 13.80 -2.57
N ALA A 153 22.63 14.05 -1.28
CA ALA A 153 23.13 15.20 -0.55
C ALA A 153 24.50 14.97 0.12
N MET A 154 25.05 13.75 0.03
CA MET A 154 26.29 13.33 0.71
C MET A 154 26.33 13.68 2.20
N CYS A 155 25.19 13.53 2.88
CA CYS A 155 25.03 14.06 4.23
C CYS A 155 25.36 13.05 5.34
N GLY A 156 25.80 11.83 4.99
CA GLY A 156 26.31 10.83 5.92
C GLY A 156 25.35 10.59 7.10
N LYS A 157 25.85 10.81 8.33
CA LYS A 157 25.05 10.74 9.58
C LYS A 157 23.80 11.63 9.56
N ALA A 158 23.85 12.78 8.89
CA ALA A 158 22.73 13.71 8.84
C ALA A 158 21.54 13.16 8.05
N THR A 159 21.71 12.08 7.28
CA THR A 159 20.60 11.34 6.66
C THR A 159 19.58 10.87 7.68
N PHE A 160 20.01 10.52 8.90
CA PHE A 160 19.08 10.17 9.97
C PHE A 160 18.14 11.34 10.30
N TRP A 161 18.64 12.57 10.34
CA TRP A 161 17.82 13.75 10.59
C TRP A 161 16.84 14.04 9.46
N PHE A 162 17.23 13.82 8.19
CA PHE A 162 16.30 13.88 7.06
C PHE A 162 15.16 12.84 7.17
N TRP A 163 15.45 11.67 7.72
CA TRP A 163 14.43 10.69 8.03
C TRP A 163 13.52 11.19 9.16
N VAL A 164 14.08 11.73 10.25
CA VAL A 164 13.32 12.26 11.40
C VAL A 164 12.37 13.39 10.99
N ILE A 165 12.82 14.38 10.20
CA ILE A 165 11.96 15.49 9.76
C ILE A 165 10.81 15.03 8.85
N SER A 166 10.93 13.87 8.21
CA SER A 166 9.87 13.27 7.39
C SER A 166 8.94 12.38 8.23
N ALA A 167 9.50 11.63 9.19
CA ALA A 167 8.77 10.73 10.07
C ALA A 167 7.90 11.47 11.11
N VAL A 168 8.40 12.57 11.69
CA VAL A 168 7.69 13.31 12.75
C VAL A 168 6.37 13.90 12.24
N PRO A 169 6.31 14.71 11.16
CA PRO A 169 5.05 15.24 10.65
C PRO A 169 4.05 14.14 10.28
N PHE A 170 4.54 13.04 9.70
CA PHE A 170 3.69 11.91 9.32
C PHE A 170 3.07 11.21 10.54
N TYR A 171 3.84 11.01 11.61
CA TYR A 171 3.31 10.45 12.85
C TYR A 171 2.27 11.37 13.47
N PHE A 172 2.53 12.68 13.51
CA PHE A 172 1.58 13.67 14.02
C PHE A 172 0.30 13.76 13.17
N ALA A 173 0.39 13.64 11.84
CA ALA A 173 -0.78 13.62 10.96
C ALA A 173 -1.62 12.34 11.15
N THR A 174 -0.96 11.20 11.34
CA THR A 174 -1.65 9.93 11.65
C THR A 174 -2.29 9.99 13.03
N TRP A 175 -1.63 10.64 14.00
CA TRP A 175 -2.17 10.88 15.34
C TRP A 175 -3.38 11.82 15.27
N GLU A 176 -3.30 12.91 14.51
CA GLU A 176 -4.44 13.79 14.26
C GLU A 176 -5.62 13.02 13.69
N HIS A 177 -5.39 12.22 12.64
CA HIS A 177 -6.41 11.39 12.02
C HIS A 177 -7.11 10.46 13.03
N PHE A 178 -6.35 9.87 13.96
CA PHE A 178 -6.91 9.02 15.02
C PHE A 178 -7.91 9.78 15.92
N PHE A 179 -7.70 11.08 16.18
CA PHE A 179 -8.60 11.87 17.04
C PHE A 179 -9.73 12.57 16.27
N THR A 180 -9.44 13.09 15.08
CA THR A 180 -10.37 13.86 14.24
C THR A 180 -11.30 12.97 13.42
N ASN A 181 -10.94 11.69 13.18
CA ASN A 181 -11.58 10.78 12.24
C ASN A 181 -11.59 11.27 10.79
N THR A 182 -10.75 12.24 10.44
CA THR A 182 -10.62 12.72 9.06
C THR A 182 -9.17 13.06 8.78
N LEU A 183 -8.63 12.48 7.70
CA LEU A 183 -7.27 12.76 7.28
C LEU A 183 -7.25 14.13 6.60
N ILE A 184 -6.77 15.14 7.30
CA ILE A 184 -6.67 16.50 6.79
C ILE A 184 -5.28 16.68 6.19
N LEU A 185 -5.19 16.81 4.87
CA LEU A 185 -3.93 17.13 4.22
C LEU A 185 -3.82 18.66 4.06
N PRO A 186 -2.73 19.28 4.54
CA PRO A 186 -2.59 20.73 4.54
C PRO A 186 -2.48 21.29 3.11
N ILE A 187 -2.75 22.59 2.97
CA ILE A 187 -2.69 23.32 1.70
C ILE A 187 -1.27 23.30 1.09
N VAL A 188 -0.27 23.39 1.97
CA VAL A 188 1.17 23.38 1.66
C VAL A 188 1.85 22.39 2.61
N ASN A 189 2.92 21.74 2.15
CA ASN A 189 3.69 20.72 2.85
C ASN A 189 2.92 19.39 3.04
N GLY A 190 2.07 19.05 2.08
CA GLY A 190 1.42 17.74 2.02
C GLY A 190 2.39 16.61 1.63
N PRO A 191 2.04 15.33 1.84
CA PRO A 191 2.86 14.18 1.44
C PRO A 191 3.25 14.19 -0.04
N THR A 192 2.32 14.65 -0.89
CA THR A 192 2.50 14.78 -2.33
C THR A 192 3.58 15.81 -2.69
N GLU A 193 3.56 16.96 -2.03
CA GLU A 193 4.50 18.06 -2.27
C GLU A 193 5.89 17.73 -1.72
N GLY A 194 5.96 17.08 -0.56
CA GLY A 194 7.22 16.60 0.00
C GLY A 194 7.93 15.60 -0.91
N LEU A 195 7.20 14.63 -1.46
CA LEU A 195 7.77 13.68 -2.42
C LEU A 195 8.21 14.36 -3.73
N MET A 196 7.44 15.35 -4.19
CA MET A 196 7.80 16.17 -5.35
C MET A 196 9.09 16.94 -5.12
N LEU A 197 9.22 17.59 -3.97
CA LEU A 197 10.42 18.30 -3.61
C LEU A 197 11.66 17.39 -3.66
N ILE A 198 11.55 16.16 -3.14
CA ILE A 198 12.66 15.20 -3.11
C ILE A 198 13.10 14.81 -4.53
N TYR A 199 12.19 14.41 -5.43
CA TYR A 199 12.62 14.07 -6.80
C TYR A 199 13.09 15.26 -7.62
N LEU A 200 12.58 16.47 -7.36
CA LEU A 200 13.11 17.69 -7.97
C LEU A 200 14.54 17.98 -7.47
N CYS A 201 14.83 17.78 -6.18
CA CYS A 201 16.19 17.88 -5.65
C CYS A 201 17.12 16.85 -6.32
N HIS A 202 16.67 15.62 -6.56
CA HIS A 202 17.45 14.64 -7.30
C HIS A 202 17.78 15.09 -8.73
N PHE A 203 16.79 15.60 -9.47
CA PHE A 203 17.01 16.15 -10.81
C PHE A 203 17.92 17.38 -10.80
N PHE A 204 17.77 18.27 -9.82
CA PHE A 204 18.67 19.41 -9.65
C PHE A 204 20.12 18.94 -9.42
N THR A 205 20.30 17.94 -8.56
CA THR A 205 21.62 17.37 -8.24
C THR A 205 22.25 16.65 -9.42
N PHE A 206 21.45 16.11 -10.33
CA PHE A 206 21.98 15.61 -11.61
C PHE A 206 22.70 16.70 -12.41
N PHE A 207 22.25 17.95 -12.37
CA PHE A 207 22.86 19.09 -13.07
C PHE A 207 23.95 19.82 -12.26
N THR A 208 23.90 19.83 -10.94
CA THR A 208 24.90 20.51 -10.10
C THR A 208 25.98 19.58 -9.54
N GLY A 209 25.68 18.30 -9.37
CA GLY A 209 26.51 17.34 -8.66
C GLY A 209 26.22 17.31 -7.16
N ALA A 210 26.49 16.18 -6.51
CA ALA A 210 26.24 15.97 -5.08
C ALA A 210 27.07 16.90 -4.18
N GLU A 211 28.27 17.27 -4.62
CA GLU A 211 29.17 18.18 -3.91
C GLU A 211 28.55 19.55 -3.62
N TRP A 212 27.57 19.97 -4.42
CA TRP A 212 26.83 21.21 -4.20
C TRP A 212 26.13 21.25 -2.83
N TRP A 213 25.72 20.09 -2.31
CA TRP A 213 25.07 19.97 -1.01
C TRP A 213 26.06 19.98 0.15
N ALA A 214 27.23 19.38 -0.04
CA ALA A 214 28.26 19.19 0.98
C ALA A 214 29.20 20.39 1.11
N GLN A 215 29.35 21.20 0.07
CA GLN A 215 30.19 22.41 0.11
C GLN A 215 29.55 23.55 0.91
N ASP A 216 30.38 24.54 1.24
CA ASP A 216 29.96 25.74 1.98
C ASP A 216 28.82 26.47 1.27
N PHE A 217 27.81 26.89 2.05
CA PHE A 217 26.65 27.61 1.53
C PHE A 217 26.99 28.82 0.66
N GLN A 218 27.99 29.60 1.08
CA GLN A 218 28.42 30.80 0.37
C GLN A 218 29.01 30.46 -1.02
N LYS A 219 29.62 29.28 -1.18
CA LYS A 219 30.13 28.79 -2.48
C LYS A 219 29.00 28.26 -3.36
N SER A 220 28.01 27.58 -2.76
CA SER A 220 26.85 27.04 -3.49
C SER A 220 25.89 28.11 -4.01
N ILE A 221 25.71 29.21 -3.26
CA ILE A 221 24.82 30.31 -3.65
C ILE A 221 25.56 31.65 -3.50
N PRO A 222 26.41 32.01 -4.48
CA PRO A 222 27.23 33.23 -4.42
C PRO A 222 26.41 34.53 -4.24
N LEU A 223 25.17 34.52 -4.73
CA LEU A 223 24.21 35.64 -4.62
C LEU A 223 23.81 35.97 -3.16
N LEU A 224 23.97 35.02 -2.24
CA LEU A 224 23.68 35.17 -0.81
C LEU A 224 24.94 35.31 0.05
N GLY A 225 26.12 35.47 -0.57
CA GLY A 225 27.40 35.62 0.13
C GLY A 225 27.53 36.89 1.00
N TRP A 226 26.58 37.82 0.89
CA TRP A 226 26.47 39.01 1.75
C TRP A 226 25.79 38.74 3.09
N VAL A 227 25.09 37.60 3.24
CA VAL A 227 24.49 37.22 4.52
C VAL A 227 25.58 36.64 5.41
N PRO A 228 25.84 37.21 6.60
CA PRO A 228 26.80 36.69 7.55
C PRO A 228 26.23 35.45 8.25
N LEU A 229 25.94 34.40 7.48
CA LEU A 229 25.81 33.07 8.04
C LEU A 229 27.20 32.61 8.50
N ILE A 230 27.23 31.88 9.62
CA ILE A 230 28.46 31.33 10.19
C ILE A 230 29.25 30.64 9.05
N PRO A 231 30.54 30.98 8.85
CA PRO A 231 31.38 30.30 7.85
C PRO A 231 31.35 28.78 8.07
N GLU A 232 31.53 28.01 6.99
CA GLU A 232 31.73 26.53 7.04
C GLU A 232 30.47 25.67 7.29
N ILE A 233 29.26 26.21 7.17
CA ILE A 233 28.04 25.38 7.22
C ILE A 233 27.73 24.78 5.82
N PRO A 234 27.66 23.44 5.67
CA PRO A 234 27.20 22.79 4.45
C PRO A 234 25.75 23.14 4.11
N VAL A 235 25.42 23.19 2.81
CA VAL A 235 24.06 23.52 2.35
C VAL A 235 23.00 22.57 2.91
N TYR A 236 23.29 21.26 3.01
CA TYR A 236 22.31 20.30 3.54
C TYR A 236 21.89 20.61 4.98
N ASN A 237 22.78 21.17 5.81
CA ASN A 237 22.44 21.56 7.19
C ASN A 237 21.50 22.78 7.21
N ILE A 238 21.70 23.74 6.32
CA ILE A 238 20.81 24.89 6.20
C ILE A 238 19.44 24.45 5.70
N VAL A 239 19.39 23.59 4.69
CA VAL A 239 18.13 23.03 4.18
C VAL A 239 17.40 22.26 5.29
N LEU A 240 18.12 21.45 6.08
CA LEU A 240 17.57 20.77 7.25
C LEU A 240 16.96 21.77 8.26
N CYS A 241 17.70 22.82 8.63
CA CYS A 241 17.21 23.87 9.54
C CYS A 241 15.97 24.60 8.99
N LEU A 242 15.97 24.95 7.71
CA LEU A 242 14.84 25.61 7.04
C LEU A 242 13.61 24.70 7.00
N MET A 243 13.78 23.40 6.69
CA MET A 243 12.69 22.43 6.72
C MET A 243 12.12 22.27 8.14
N ILE A 244 12.96 22.27 9.17
CA ILE A 244 12.49 22.23 10.56
C ILE A 244 11.67 23.48 10.88
N ALA A 245 12.20 24.66 10.59
CA ALA A 245 11.60 25.94 10.93
C ALA A 245 10.28 26.21 10.19
N PHE A 246 10.24 25.94 8.89
CA PHE A 246 9.13 26.34 8.02
C PHE A 246 8.19 25.21 7.59
N ALA A 247 8.60 23.95 7.71
CA ALA A 247 7.76 22.80 7.37
C ALA A 247 7.36 22.00 8.62
N VAL A 248 8.32 21.51 9.41
CA VAL A 248 8.04 20.60 10.54
C VAL A 248 7.30 21.31 11.68
N ILE A 249 7.84 22.42 12.20
CA ILE A 249 7.27 23.14 13.34
C ILE A 249 5.82 23.61 13.06
N PRO A 250 5.53 24.26 11.90
CA PRO A 250 4.17 24.68 11.59
C PRO A 250 3.20 23.50 11.45
N THR A 251 3.65 22.38 10.87
CA THR A 251 2.82 21.17 10.72
C THR A 251 2.47 20.57 12.08
N ILE A 252 3.46 20.44 12.98
CA ILE A 252 3.21 19.96 14.35
C ILE A 252 2.24 20.88 15.08
N GLY A 253 2.45 22.21 14.99
CA GLY A 253 1.57 23.19 15.62
C GLY A 253 0.12 23.09 15.13
N SER A 254 -0.08 22.96 13.81
CA SER A 254 -1.40 22.76 13.20
C SER A 254 -2.07 21.47 13.70
N ASN A 255 -1.35 20.35 13.71
CA ASN A 255 -1.90 19.06 14.11
C ASN A 255 -2.28 19.05 15.60
N ILE A 256 -1.44 19.64 16.47
CA ILE A 256 -1.75 19.80 17.90
C ILE A 256 -3.00 20.67 18.09
N HIS A 257 -3.10 21.78 17.37
CA HIS A 257 -4.27 22.68 17.45
C HIS A 257 -5.57 21.99 17.04
N ASN A 258 -5.55 21.23 15.95
CA ASN A 258 -6.72 20.50 15.46
C ASN A 258 -7.15 19.40 16.43
N VAL A 259 -6.21 18.65 17.00
CA VAL A 259 -6.52 17.64 18.02
C VAL A 259 -7.05 18.31 19.29
N TYR A 260 -6.43 19.40 19.74
CA TYR A 260 -6.86 20.14 20.92
C TYR A 260 -8.34 20.55 20.81
N LYS A 261 -8.74 21.15 19.68
CA LYS A 261 -10.14 21.53 19.43
C LYS A 261 -11.10 20.34 19.56
N VAL A 262 -10.74 19.19 19.00
CA VAL A 262 -11.60 17.99 19.05
C VAL A 262 -11.64 17.38 20.45
N VAL A 263 -10.51 17.37 21.16
CA VAL A 263 -10.42 16.85 22.53
C VAL A 263 -11.22 17.73 23.49
N GLU A 264 -11.10 19.06 23.38
CA GLU A 264 -11.85 20.03 24.17
C GLU A 264 -13.36 19.92 23.92
N ALA A 265 -13.78 19.89 22.65
CA ALA A 265 -15.19 19.73 22.27
C ALA A 265 -15.81 18.43 22.80
N ARG A 266 -15.02 17.35 22.89
CA ARG A 266 -15.45 16.05 23.43
C ARG A 266 -15.25 15.91 24.95
N LYS A 267 -14.82 16.97 25.65
CA LYS A 267 -14.46 16.97 27.08
C LYS A 267 -13.45 15.86 27.44
N GLY A 268 -12.55 15.54 26.50
CA GLY A 268 -11.50 14.54 26.69
C GLY A 268 -10.25 15.11 27.36
N SER A 269 -9.30 14.23 27.70
CA SER A 269 -8.00 14.62 28.26
C SER A 269 -6.94 14.77 27.17
N MET A 270 -6.35 15.97 27.07
CA MET A 270 -5.22 16.23 26.17
C MET A 270 -3.96 15.46 26.60
N VAL A 271 -3.78 15.22 27.90
CA VAL A 271 -2.65 14.43 28.41
C VAL A 271 -2.71 12.99 27.88
N LEU A 272 -3.90 12.40 27.83
CA LEU A 272 -4.09 11.06 27.29
C LEU A 272 -3.84 11.02 25.77
N ALA A 273 -4.18 12.11 25.07
CA ALA A 273 -3.88 12.25 23.65
C ALA A 273 -2.37 12.34 23.39
N LEU A 274 -1.66 13.18 24.15
CA LEU A 274 -0.21 13.32 24.07
C LEU A 274 0.53 12.04 24.50
N ALA A 275 -0.01 11.27 25.44
CA ALA A 275 0.57 9.99 25.85
C ALA A 275 0.70 8.98 24.70
N MET A 276 -0.12 9.08 23.65
CA MET A 276 0.01 8.22 22.45
C MET A 276 1.24 8.57 21.58
N LEU A 277 1.85 9.75 21.78
CA LEU A 277 3.09 10.15 21.12
C LEU A 277 4.34 9.59 21.84
N PHE A 278 4.19 9.17 23.10
CA PHE A 278 5.28 8.71 23.95
C PHE A 278 6.09 7.54 23.33
N PRO A 279 5.49 6.48 22.75
CA PRO A 279 6.25 5.39 22.15
C PRO A 279 7.17 5.82 21.01
N PHE A 280 6.74 6.79 20.20
CA PHE A 280 7.55 7.32 19.11
C PHE A 280 8.69 8.20 19.64
N GLY A 281 8.43 9.02 20.67
CA GLY A 281 9.47 9.78 21.36
C GLY A 281 10.55 8.86 21.97
N LEU A 282 10.13 7.76 22.61
CA LEU A 282 11.05 6.75 23.13
C LEU A 282 11.83 6.00 22.05
N LEU A 283 11.21 5.73 20.89
CA LEU A 283 11.92 5.14 19.75
C LEU A 283 13.08 6.04 19.31
N LEU A 284 12.80 7.34 19.10
CA LEU A 284 13.82 8.31 18.69
C LEU A 284 14.90 8.48 19.77
N ALA A 285 14.50 8.65 21.03
CA ALA A 285 15.43 8.78 22.14
C ALA A 285 16.30 7.52 22.31
N GLY A 286 15.72 6.32 22.18
CA GLY A 286 16.42 5.06 22.27
C GLY A 286 17.50 4.91 21.18
N VAL A 287 17.17 5.25 19.93
CA VAL A 287 18.13 5.24 18.82
C VAL A 287 19.24 6.26 19.03
N LEU A 288 18.90 7.49 19.47
CA LEU A 288 19.89 8.54 19.71
C LEU A 288 20.82 8.22 20.88
N VAL A 289 20.29 7.71 21.98
CA VAL A 289 21.09 7.27 23.15
C VAL A 289 22.01 6.12 22.75
N TRP A 290 21.50 5.12 22.03
CA TRP A 290 22.33 4.03 21.55
C TRP A 290 23.42 4.53 20.60
N SER A 291 23.08 5.38 19.63
CA SER A 291 24.06 5.96 18.70
C SER A 291 25.09 6.84 19.38
N TYR A 292 24.75 7.52 20.48
CA TYR A 292 25.69 8.35 21.25
C TYR A 292 26.66 7.47 22.07
N LEU A 293 26.15 6.41 22.67
CA LEU A 293 26.97 5.48 23.47
C LEU A 293 27.83 4.55 22.60
N SER A 294 27.39 4.31 21.36
CA SER A 294 28.04 3.44 20.37
C SER A 294 29.56 3.67 20.26
N PRO A 295 30.40 2.65 20.51
CA PRO A 295 31.85 2.73 20.28
C PRO A 295 32.20 2.76 18.79
N SER A 296 31.42 2.06 17.96
CA SER A 296 31.68 1.91 16.51
C SER A 296 30.95 2.93 15.66
N ASP A 297 30.31 3.95 16.26
CA ASP A 297 29.60 5.02 15.55
C ASP A 297 28.63 4.47 14.47
N ILE A 298 27.68 3.65 14.92
CA ILE A 298 26.73 2.91 14.05
C ILE A 298 26.02 3.80 13.02
N MET A 299 25.76 5.06 13.36
CA MET A 299 25.10 6.02 12.46
C MET A 299 25.99 6.45 11.30
N ARG A 300 27.32 6.40 11.45
CA ARG A 300 28.28 6.65 10.35
C ARG A 300 28.56 5.38 9.56
N ASN A 301 28.83 4.30 10.28
CA ASN A 301 29.41 3.11 9.69
C ASN A 301 28.35 2.22 9.04
N GLN A 302 27.12 2.20 9.56
CA GLN A 302 26.02 1.41 9.03
C GLN A 302 24.68 2.19 9.01
N PRO A 303 24.61 3.36 8.35
CA PRO A 303 23.41 4.21 8.35
C PRO A 303 22.21 3.51 7.71
N HIS A 304 22.44 2.69 6.68
CA HIS A 304 21.39 1.93 5.98
C HIS A 304 20.63 0.99 6.92
N LEU A 305 21.35 0.13 7.65
CA LEU A 305 20.75 -0.83 8.57
C LEU A 305 20.01 -0.13 9.72
N LEU A 306 20.60 0.94 10.26
CA LEU A 306 19.99 1.72 11.33
C LEU A 306 18.67 2.35 10.88
N ILE A 307 18.69 3.08 9.75
CA ILE A 307 17.50 3.78 9.22
C ILE A 307 16.41 2.77 8.80
N ILE A 308 16.78 1.63 8.19
CA ILE A 308 15.81 0.59 7.82
C ILE A 308 15.20 -0.05 9.07
N GLY A 309 16.01 -0.47 10.05
CA GLY A 309 15.53 -1.08 11.29
C GLY A 309 14.62 -0.13 12.08
N THR A 310 15.02 1.13 12.23
CA THR A 310 14.19 2.16 12.86
C THR A 310 12.94 2.47 12.02
N GLY A 311 13.03 2.43 10.69
CA GLY A 311 11.90 2.56 9.77
C GLY A 311 10.83 1.48 9.98
N PHE A 312 11.23 0.22 10.13
CA PHE A 312 10.29 -0.87 10.46
C PHE A 312 9.67 -0.71 11.86
N ALA A 313 10.46 -0.32 12.86
CA ALA A 313 9.93 -0.02 14.20
C ALA A 313 8.91 1.13 14.16
N PHE A 314 9.20 2.20 13.42
CA PHE A 314 8.30 3.31 13.17
C PHE A 314 7.02 2.86 12.49
N GLY A 315 7.13 2.03 11.45
CA GLY A 315 5.98 1.49 10.75
C GLY A 315 5.08 0.60 11.59
N PHE A 316 5.66 -0.15 12.52
CA PHE A 316 4.88 -0.88 13.51
C PHE A 316 4.08 0.07 14.41
N LEU A 317 4.68 1.17 14.89
CA LEU A 317 3.98 2.17 15.70
C LEU A 317 2.84 2.84 14.94
N VAL A 318 3.11 3.33 13.72
CA VAL A 318 2.09 3.93 12.84
C VAL A 318 0.98 2.92 12.55
N GLY A 319 1.34 1.70 12.14
CA GLY A 319 0.39 0.65 11.79
C GLY A 319 -0.53 0.30 12.97
N ARG A 320 0.01 0.25 14.19
CA ARG A 320 -0.79 0.04 15.41
C ARG A 320 -1.75 1.19 15.67
N MET A 321 -1.35 2.44 15.40
CA MET A 321 -2.22 3.61 15.55
C MET A 321 -3.34 3.63 14.50
N ILE A 322 -3.03 3.32 13.24
CA ILE A 322 -4.03 3.16 12.17
C ILE A 322 -5.01 2.04 12.50
N LEU A 323 -4.52 0.90 12.98
CA LEU A 323 -5.37 -0.22 13.37
C LEU A 323 -6.29 0.14 14.54
N ALA A 324 -5.75 0.84 15.55
CA ALA A 324 -6.52 1.31 16.69
C ALA A 324 -7.63 2.28 16.25
N HIS A 325 -7.34 3.18 15.29
CA HIS A 325 -8.35 4.06 14.69
C HIS A 325 -9.44 3.24 13.98
N LEU A 326 -9.04 2.30 13.13
CA LEU A 326 -9.94 1.44 12.35
C LEU A 326 -10.90 0.62 13.21
N CYS A 327 -10.41 0.14 14.35
CA CYS A 327 -11.18 -0.67 15.28
C CYS A 327 -11.98 0.16 16.29
N ASP A 328 -11.92 1.50 16.19
CA ASP A 328 -12.46 2.45 17.16
C ASP A 328 -12.06 2.07 18.60
N GLU A 329 -10.77 1.81 18.79
CA GLU A 329 -10.23 1.47 20.09
C GLU A 329 -10.22 2.67 21.05
N PRO A 330 -10.32 2.43 22.37
CA PRO A 330 -10.32 3.52 23.35
C PRO A 330 -9.03 4.32 23.26
N LYS A 331 -9.19 5.65 23.32
CA LYS A 331 -8.09 6.64 23.24
C LYS A 331 -7.15 6.46 24.43
N GLY A 332 -5.84 6.50 24.18
CA GLY A 332 -4.81 6.38 25.22
C GLY A 332 -3.65 5.47 24.85
N LEU A 333 -2.61 5.47 25.70
CA LEU A 333 -1.40 4.69 25.48
C LEU A 333 -1.71 3.19 25.46
N LYS A 334 -1.32 2.53 24.37
CA LYS A 334 -1.46 1.09 24.22
C LYS A 334 -0.12 0.43 24.53
N THR A 335 -0.07 -0.39 25.58
CA THR A 335 1.14 -1.14 25.97
C THR A 335 1.73 -1.96 24.81
N GLY A 336 0.87 -2.49 23.93
CA GLY A 336 1.31 -3.20 22.71
C GLY A 336 2.05 -2.35 21.68
N MET A 337 1.99 -1.00 21.73
CA MET A 337 2.82 -0.13 20.87
C MET A 337 4.29 -0.15 21.31
N CYS A 338 4.56 -0.30 22.62
CA CYS A 338 5.91 -0.31 23.17
C CYS A 338 6.71 -1.58 22.83
N MET A 339 6.11 -2.58 22.19
CA MET A 339 6.80 -3.82 21.80
C MET A 339 7.99 -3.58 20.86
N SER A 340 7.90 -2.55 19.99
CA SER A 340 9.03 -2.14 19.13
C SER A 340 10.24 -1.62 19.92
N LEU A 341 10.02 -1.21 21.17
CA LEU A 341 11.05 -0.63 22.04
C LEU A 341 11.78 -1.69 22.88
N ALA A 342 11.29 -2.93 22.93
CA ALA A 342 11.80 -3.99 23.80
C ALA A 342 13.28 -4.33 23.55
N TYR A 343 13.80 -4.01 22.37
CA TYR A 343 15.19 -4.28 22.00
C TYR A 343 16.18 -3.23 22.57
N PHE A 344 15.74 -1.99 22.81
CA PHE A 344 16.64 -0.91 23.22
C PHE A 344 17.36 -1.13 24.55
N PRO A 345 16.73 -1.69 25.62
CA PRO A 345 17.44 -1.99 26.86
C PRO A 345 18.68 -2.87 26.64
N PHE A 346 18.58 -3.89 25.78
CA PHE A 346 19.71 -4.75 25.43
C PHE A 346 20.78 -3.99 24.63
N ALA A 347 20.39 -3.26 23.60
CA ALA A 347 21.32 -2.50 22.75
C ALA A 347 22.09 -1.42 23.55
N ILE A 348 21.38 -0.69 24.42
CA ILE A 348 21.96 0.34 25.30
C ILE A 348 22.87 -0.30 26.34
N ALA A 349 22.46 -1.42 26.96
CA ALA A 349 23.30 -2.14 27.91
C ALA A 349 24.62 -2.62 27.26
N ASN A 350 24.55 -3.18 26.05
CA ASN A 350 25.75 -3.62 25.30
C ASN A 350 26.71 -2.45 25.02
N ALA A 351 26.17 -1.31 24.55
CA ALA A 351 26.97 -0.12 24.30
C ALA A 351 27.56 0.46 25.60
N LEU A 352 26.82 0.42 26.71
CA LEU A 352 27.30 0.87 28.01
C LEU A 352 28.42 -0.04 28.55
N THR A 353 28.32 -1.36 28.38
CA THR A 353 29.39 -2.27 28.79
C THR A 353 30.68 -1.99 28.03
N SER A 354 30.62 -1.72 26.73
CA SER A 354 31.80 -1.30 25.97
C SER A 354 32.46 -0.03 26.52
N ARG A 355 31.67 0.93 27.02
CA ARG A 355 32.23 2.15 27.65
C ARG A 355 32.88 1.88 29.00
N LEU A 356 32.45 0.84 29.71
CA LEU A 356 32.95 0.48 31.04
C LEU A 356 34.14 -0.50 30.98
N ASP A 357 34.24 -1.31 29.92
CA ASP A 357 35.25 -2.36 29.75
C ASP A 357 36.31 -2.00 28.69
N ASP A 358 36.86 -0.78 28.79
CA ASP A 358 37.93 -0.25 27.93
C ASP A 358 37.69 -0.41 26.41
N GLY A 359 36.43 -0.33 25.98
CA GLY A 359 36.05 -0.41 24.58
C GLY A 359 35.60 -1.79 24.09
N ASN A 360 35.64 -2.84 24.92
CA ASN A 360 35.22 -4.18 24.53
C ASN A 360 33.70 -4.39 24.72
N PRO A 361 32.89 -4.45 23.66
CA PRO A 361 31.47 -4.77 23.79
C PRO A 361 31.28 -6.26 24.14
N LEU A 362 30.19 -6.58 24.87
CA LEU A 362 29.82 -7.97 25.16
C LEU A 362 29.51 -8.76 23.87
N VAL A 363 28.85 -8.08 22.93
CA VAL A 363 28.51 -8.59 21.60
C VAL A 363 28.93 -7.54 20.58
N ASP A 364 29.53 -8.00 19.47
CA ASP A 364 29.88 -7.13 18.36
C ASP A 364 28.70 -6.23 17.95
N GLU A 365 28.98 -4.95 17.81
CA GLU A 365 27.95 -3.94 17.66
C GLU A 365 27.24 -4.03 16.30
N GLN A 366 27.94 -4.49 15.25
CA GLN A 366 27.31 -4.73 13.96
C GLN A 366 26.33 -5.89 14.03
N LEU A 367 26.67 -6.95 14.77
CA LEU A 367 25.74 -8.04 15.04
C LEU A 367 24.52 -7.57 15.84
N VAL A 368 24.70 -6.72 16.85
CA VAL A 368 23.57 -6.13 17.61
C VAL A 368 22.67 -5.29 16.71
N LEU A 369 23.24 -4.54 15.77
CA LEU A 369 22.49 -3.77 14.77
C LEU A 369 21.74 -4.66 13.77
N LEU A 370 22.39 -5.72 13.27
CA LEU A 370 21.75 -6.69 12.39
C LEU A 370 20.57 -7.38 13.11
N MET A 371 20.78 -7.81 14.36
CA MET A 371 19.74 -8.41 15.19
C MET A 371 18.59 -7.44 15.47
N TYR A 372 18.87 -6.14 15.68
CA TYR A 372 17.84 -5.10 15.77
C TYR A 372 17.01 -5.00 14.49
N CYS A 373 17.67 -4.97 13.33
CA CYS A 373 16.98 -4.92 12.04
C CYS A 373 16.13 -6.18 11.82
N LEU A 374 16.67 -7.37 12.10
CA LEU A 374 15.92 -8.63 11.99
C LEU A 374 14.73 -8.68 12.93
N PHE A 375 14.90 -8.23 14.20
CA PHE A 375 13.83 -8.16 15.18
C PHE A 375 12.68 -7.24 14.71
N THR A 376 13.01 -6.02 14.26
CA THR A 376 12.02 -5.04 13.81
C THR A 376 11.30 -5.48 12.54
N VAL A 377 12.01 -6.08 11.57
CA VAL A 377 11.42 -6.69 10.38
C VAL A 377 10.48 -7.83 10.76
N ALA A 378 10.93 -8.77 11.61
CA ALA A 378 10.12 -9.91 12.03
C ALA A 378 8.85 -9.46 12.78
N LEU A 379 8.99 -8.49 13.69
CA LEU A 379 7.87 -7.90 14.43
C LEU A 379 6.85 -7.27 13.47
N TYR A 380 7.34 -6.49 12.51
CA TYR A 380 6.47 -5.84 11.53
C TYR A 380 5.78 -6.85 10.60
N MET A 381 6.52 -7.84 10.09
CA MET A 381 5.95 -8.87 9.21
C MET A 381 4.91 -9.71 9.94
N HIS A 382 5.16 -10.08 11.20
CA HIS A 382 4.17 -10.74 12.04
C HIS A 382 2.92 -9.86 12.23
N PHE A 383 3.10 -8.58 12.55
CA PHE A 383 2.00 -7.63 12.67
C PHE A 383 1.18 -7.52 11.38
N ALA A 384 1.83 -7.23 10.26
CA ALA A 384 1.17 -7.03 8.96
C ALA A 384 0.43 -8.30 8.53
N THR A 385 1.07 -9.48 8.59
CA THR A 385 0.43 -10.74 8.19
C THR A 385 -0.76 -11.09 9.08
N SER A 386 -0.66 -10.88 10.39
CA SER A 386 -1.74 -11.18 11.35
C SER A 386 -2.93 -10.24 11.15
N VAL A 387 -2.71 -8.93 11.11
CA VAL A 387 -3.76 -7.92 10.91
C VAL A 387 -4.50 -8.16 9.61
N ILE A 388 -3.79 -8.48 8.54
CA ILE A 388 -4.39 -8.75 7.24
C ILE A 388 -5.24 -10.00 7.31
N HIS A 389 -4.75 -11.06 7.96
CA HIS A 389 -5.54 -12.27 8.10
C HIS A 389 -6.80 -12.03 8.93
N GLU A 390 -6.70 -11.27 10.01
CA GLU A 390 -7.83 -10.91 10.87
C GLU A 390 -8.85 -10.03 10.14
N ILE A 391 -8.42 -8.99 9.41
CA ILE A 391 -9.31 -8.12 8.62
C ILE A 391 -10.01 -8.93 7.51
N THR A 392 -9.25 -9.76 6.79
CA THR A 392 -9.80 -10.58 5.69
C THR A 392 -10.81 -11.60 6.20
N ASN A 393 -10.54 -12.23 7.34
CA ASN A 393 -11.48 -13.14 8.01
C ASN A 393 -12.73 -12.38 8.53
N ALA A 394 -12.54 -11.21 9.14
CA ALA A 394 -13.62 -10.36 9.68
C ALA A 394 -14.62 -9.90 8.61
N LEU A 395 -14.11 -9.52 7.43
CA LEU A 395 -14.89 -9.03 6.31
C LEU A 395 -15.35 -10.15 5.36
N GLY A 396 -14.89 -11.38 5.57
CA GLY A 396 -15.22 -12.53 4.71
C GLY A 396 -14.64 -12.42 3.30
N ILE A 397 -13.51 -11.72 3.15
CA ILE A 397 -12.87 -11.49 1.85
C ILE A 397 -11.56 -12.27 1.79
N HIS A 398 -11.37 -13.12 0.79
CA HIS A 398 -10.16 -13.94 0.70
C HIS A 398 -8.95 -13.12 0.23
N CYS A 399 -7.83 -13.20 0.98
CA CYS A 399 -6.54 -12.57 0.68
C CYS A 399 -5.89 -13.12 -0.60
N PHE A 400 -6.11 -14.40 -0.90
CA PHE A 400 -5.62 -15.09 -2.10
C PHE A 400 -6.74 -15.92 -2.71
N ARG A 401 -7.56 -15.35 -3.60
CA ARG A 401 -8.41 -16.16 -4.48
C ARG A 401 -8.00 -15.95 -5.92
N TRP A 402 -7.03 -16.76 -6.36
CA TRP A 402 -6.91 -17.09 -7.76
C TRP A 402 -8.20 -17.81 -8.16
N ARG A 403 -9.11 -17.12 -8.85
CA ARG A 403 -10.17 -17.81 -9.59
C ARG A 403 -9.53 -18.44 -10.83
N ALA A 404 -8.75 -19.50 -10.65
CA ALA A 404 -8.53 -20.49 -11.69
C ALA A 404 -9.83 -21.28 -12.00
N LEU A 405 -10.86 -21.13 -11.15
CA LEU A 405 -12.08 -21.92 -11.19
C LEU A 405 -13.12 -21.52 -12.25
N MET A 406 -12.90 -20.47 -13.07
CA MET A 406 -13.82 -20.14 -14.18
C MET A 406 -13.29 -20.52 -15.57
N ILE A 407 -12.04 -20.98 -15.68
CA ILE A 407 -11.47 -21.48 -16.94
C ILE A 407 -11.56 -23.02 -17.03
N LEU A 408 -11.84 -23.71 -15.92
CA LEU A 408 -11.86 -25.18 -15.83
C LEU A 408 -13.23 -25.78 -15.46
N ALA A 409 -14.34 -25.04 -15.58
CA ALA A 409 -15.64 -25.71 -15.54
C ALA A 409 -15.79 -26.53 -16.83
N PRO A 410 -15.85 -27.88 -16.78
CA PRO A 410 -16.22 -28.65 -17.95
C PRO A 410 -17.60 -28.17 -18.38
N ASN A 411 -17.85 -28.14 -19.68
CA ASN A 411 -19.11 -27.73 -20.31
C ASN A 411 -20.32 -28.57 -19.83
N GLY A 412 -20.81 -28.34 -18.61
CA GLY A 412 -21.89 -29.12 -18.01
C GLY A 412 -22.68 -28.45 -16.87
N GLY A 413 -22.30 -27.26 -16.41
CA GLY A 413 -23.08 -26.52 -15.40
C GLY A 413 -24.25 -25.78 -16.04
N THR A 414 -25.49 -26.14 -15.67
CA THR A 414 -26.70 -25.52 -16.22
C THR A 414 -26.77 -24.01 -15.94
N ASP A 415 -27.35 -23.27 -16.87
CA ASP A 415 -27.51 -21.80 -16.88
C ASP A 415 -28.35 -21.23 -15.70
N ARG A 416 -28.83 -22.12 -14.81
CA ARG A 416 -29.55 -21.82 -13.58
C ARG A 416 -28.61 -21.46 -12.42
N ASP A 417 -27.46 -22.13 -12.32
CA ASP A 417 -26.48 -21.87 -11.25
C ASP A 417 -25.72 -20.57 -11.51
N ARG A 418 -25.40 -20.28 -12.78
CA ARG A 418 -24.76 -19.03 -13.19
C ARG A 418 -25.64 -17.81 -12.91
N ARG A 419 -26.96 -17.92 -13.11
CA ARG A 419 -27.95 -16.90 -12.76
C ARG A 419 -28.15 -16.74 -11.26
N LYS A 420 -28.11 -17.82 -10.47
CA LYS A 420 -28.30 -17.76 -9.00
C LYS A 420 -27.21 -16.92 -8.32
N TYR A 421 -25.95 -17.06 -8.76
CA TYR A 421 -24.84 -16.25 -8.25
C TYR A 421 -24.88 -14.78 -8.70
N ASP A 422 -25.31 -14.50 -9.93
CA ASP A 422 -25.47 -13.12 -10.41
C ASP A 422 -26.65 -12.39 -9.74
N THR A 423 -27.73 -13.11 -9.41
CA THR A 423 -28.94 -12.52 -8.80
C THR A 423 -28.71 -12.21 -7.31
N LEU A 424 -28.01 -13.10 -6.60
CA LEU A 424 -27.60 -12.87 -5.21
C LEU A 424 -26.63 -11.68 -5.06
N TRP A 425 -25.82 -11.39 -6.08
CA TRP A 425 -24.90 -10.24 -6.05
C TRP A 425 -25.57 -8.92 -6.44
N LYS A 426 -26.51 -8.95 -7.40
CA LYS A 426 -27.32 -7.76 -7.76
C LYS A 426 -28.24 -7.30 -6.63
N TYR A 427 -28.79 -8.22 -5.85
CA TYR A 427 -29.60 -7.88 -4.67
C TYR A 427 -28.78 -7.23 -3.54
N LYS A 428 -27.49 -7.54 -3.43
CA LYS A 428 -26.62 -6.98 -2.39
C LYS A 428 -26.12 -5.56 -2.75
N LEU A 429 -25.95 -5.27 -4.04
CA LEU A 429 -25.55 -3.94 -4.53
C LEU A 429 -26.72 -2.93 -4.55
N ARG A 430 -27.94 -3.37 -4.86
CA ARG A 430 -29.12 -2.47 -4.85
C ARG A 430 -29.50 -1.96 -3.44
N ARG A 431 -29.00 -2.62 -2.39
CA ARG A 431 -29.19 -2.16 -1.00
C ARG A 431 -28.24 -1.02 -0.60
N ASP A 432 -27.17 -0.77 -1.36
CA ASP A 432 -26.19 0.28 -1.08
C ASP A 432 -26.49 1.59 -1.84
N ASP A 433 -27.42 1.58 -2.81
CA ASP A 433 -27.79 2.75 -3.63
C ASP A 433 -29.11 3.42 -3.18
N ASP A 434 -29.98 2.74 -2.41
CA ASP A 434 -31.30 3.23 -1.99
C ASP A 434 -31.41 3.37 -0.45
N GLU A 435 -30.69 4.32 0.17
CA GLU A 435 -31.03 4.83 1.53
C GLU A 435 -30.84 6.36 1.61
N ASP A 436 -31.55 7.09 0.74
CA ASP A 436 -32.06 8.43 1.06
C ASP A 436 -33.55 8.26 1.45
N GLY A 437 -33.80 8.08 2.74
CA GLY A 437 -35.07 8.32 3.45
C GLY A 437 -36.38 7.69 2.94
N GLN A 438 -36.81 6.57 3.55
CA GLN A 438 -38.12 6.37 4.22
C GLN A 438 -38.26 4.91 4.71
N HIS A 439 -38.95 4.73 5.84
CA HIS A 439 -39.17 3.46 6.55
C HIS A 439 -39.88 2.37 5.72
N GLU A 440 -39.42 1.11 5.83
CA GLU A 440 -40.27 -0.05 6.15
C GLU A 440 -39.44 -1.26 6.62
N LYS A 441 -39.91 -1.97 7.65
CA LYS A 441 -39.32 -3.22 8.18
C LYS A 441 -39.86 -4.38 7.35
N GLU A 442 -38.97 -5.21 6.79
CA GLU A 442 -39.35 -6.56 6.32
C GLU A 442 -38.39 -7.63 6.87
N ASP A 443 -38.98 -8.75 7.26
CA ASP A 443 -38.41 -9.83 8.06
C ASP A 443 -37.32 -10.66 7.33
N ILE A 444 -36.38 -11.16 8.13
CA ILE A 444 -35.22 -11.96 7.71
C ILE A 444 -35.64 -13.43 7.53
N VAL A 445 -35.33 -14.01 6.36
CA VAL A 445 -35.42 -15.47 6.12
C VAL A 445 -34.01 -16.00 5.82
N ASP A 446 -33.52 -16.94 6.63
CA ASP A 446 -32.22 -17.60 6.48
C ASP A 446 -32.20 -18.64 5.35
N PRO A 447 -31.05 -18.85 4.66
CA PRO A 447 -30.91 -19.87 3.62
C PRO A 447 -30.69 -21.30 4.19
N PRO A 448 -31.08 -22.36 3.46
CA PRO A 448 -31.10 -23.74 3.97
C PRO A 448 -29.71 -24.40 4.10
N ALA A 449 -29.65 -25.36 5.03
CA ALA A 449 -28.45 -25.88 5.73
C ALA A 449 -27.49 -26.82 4.96
N ASP A 450 -27.57 -26.97 3.64
CA ASP A 450 -27.03 -28.17 2.96
C ASP A 450 -25.81 -27.97 2.03
N CYS A 451 -24.93 -27.00 2.31
CA CYS A 451 -23.68 -26.81 1.56
C CYS A 451 -22.44 -27.20 2.37
N ARG A 452 -21.95 -28.45 2.25
CA ARG A 452 -20.59 -28.83 2.69
C ARG A 452 -19.58 -28.72 1.52
N PRO A 453 -18.40 -28.10 1.70
CA PRO A 453 -17.38 -28.02 0.64
C PRO A 453 -16.47 -29.26 0.60
N TYR A 454 -16.29 -29.84 -0.59
CA TYR A 454 -15.26 -30.85 -0.89
C TYR A 454 -13.86 -30.22 -0.86
N ARG A 455 -12.88 -30.87 -0.22
CA ARG A 455 -11.45 -30.51 -0.24
C ARG A 455 -10.73 -31.28 -1.35
N LEU A 456 -10.18 -30.60 -2.35
CA LEU A 456 -9.26 -31.17 -3.33
C LEU A 456 -7.83 -31.20 -2.77
N THR A 457 -7.09 -32.28 -2.99
CA THR A 457 -5.74 -32.49 -2.48
C THR A 457 -4.69 -32.36 -3.60
N PHE A 458 -3.41 -32.19 -3.23
CA PHE A 458 -2.29 -32.04 -4.17
C PHE A 458 -2.13 -33.24 -5.13
N LEU A 459 -2.63 -34.41 -4.76
CA LEU A 459 -2.63 -35.62 -5.60
C LEU A 459 -3.57 -35.51 -6.80
N ASP A 460 -4.68 -34.78 -6.67
CA ASP A 460 -5.66 -34.57 -7.75
C ASP A 460 -5.08 -33.70 -8.87
N LEU A 461 -4.16 -32.78 -8.52
CA LEU A 461 -3.43 -31.95 -9.47
C LEU A 461 -2.39 -32.76 -10.26
N ILE A 462 -1.73 -33.73 -9.62
CA ILE A 462 -0.75 -34.61 -10.27
C ILE A 462 -1.43 -35.57 -11.25
N ALA A 463 -2.63 -36.07 -10.91
CA ALA A 463 -3.44 -36.90 -11.81
C ALA A 463 -3.84 -36.14 -13.08
N TRP A 464 -4.19 -34.86 -12.95
CA TRP A 464 -4.56 -34.00 -14.08
C TRP A 464 -3.38 -33.67 -15.01
N ILE A 465 -2.18 -33.48 -14.46
CA ILE A 465 -0.95 -33.25 -15.25
C ILE A 465 -0.56 -34.51 -16.03
N ARG A 466 -0.71 -35.71 -15.43
CA ARG A 466 -0.49 -36.98 -16.14
C ARG A 466 -1.49 -37.21 -17.28
N TYR A 467 -2.75 -36.81 -17.10
CA TYR A 467 -3.78 -36.96 -18.13
C TYR A 467 -3.53 -36.09 -19.37
N ASN A 468 -2.98 -34.88 -19.19
CA ASN A 468 -2.69 -33.96 -20.30
C ASN A 468 -1.32 -34.14 -20.96
N THR A 469 -0.44 -34.98 -20.41
CA THR A 469 0.89 -35.28 -20.99
C THR A 469 0.92 -36.58 -21.79
N ALA A 470 -0.07 -37.47 -21.60
CA ALA A 470 -0.28 -38.61 -22.49
C ALA A 470 -1.11 -38.14 -23.70
N GLY A 471 -0.43 -37.87 -24.83
CA GLY A 471 -1.10 -37.55 -26.09
C GLY A 471 -2.02 -38.69 -26.50
N ALA A 472 -3.33 -38.43 -26.51
CA ALA A 472 -4.34 -39.38 -26.97
C ALA A 472 -4.94 -38.90 -28.29
N GLU A 473 -4.76 -39.75 -29.29
CA GLU A 473 -5.25 -39.66 -30.65
C GLU A 473 -6.77 -39.53 -30.71
N LYS A 474 -7.24 -38.86 -31.77
CA LYS A 474 -8.65 -38.78 -32.13
C LYS A 474 -9.14 -40.15 -32.58
N GLU A 475 -10.16 -40.68 -31.92
CA GLU A 475 -11.09 -41.63 -32.54
C GLU A 475 -12.51 -41.09 -32.50
N ALA A 476 -13.12 -41.03 -33.69
CA ALA A 476 -14.54 -40.82 -33.88
C ALA A 476 -15.26 -42.16 -33.66
N GLY A 477 -16.20 -42.21 -32.71
CA GLY A 477 -16.96 -43.41 -32.37
C GLY A 477 -18.46 -43.14 -32.26
N THR A 478 -19.14 -43.41 -33.37
CA THR A 478 -20.50 -43.97 -33.56
C THR A 478 -21.60 -43.85 -32.49
N ALA A 479 -22.71 -43.23 -32.95
CA ALA A 479 -24.10 -43.69 -32.86
C ALA A 479 -24.71 -44.07 -31.49
N ALA A 480 -25.60 -43.18 -31.00
CA ALA A 480 -26.72 -43.57 -30.16
C ALA A 480 -28.03 -43.23 -30.91
N SER A 481 -28.91 -44.22 -31.03
CA SER A 481 -30.15 -44.21 -31.82
C SER A 481 -31.16 -43.17 -31.33
N CYS A 482 -31.76 -42.41 -32.25
CA CYS A 482 -32.88 -41.49 -31.99
C CYS A 482 -34.21 -42.24 -31.93
N THR A 483 -35.01 -41.98 -30.89
CA THR A 483 -36.47 -42.20 -30.93
C THR A 483 -37.20 -40.85 -30.98
N SER A 484 -38.36 -40.90 -31.61
CA SER A 484 -39.20 -39.83 -32.15
C SER A 484 -39.56 -38.72 -31.16
N GLU A 485 -38.99 -37.53 -31.37
CA GLU A 485 -39.65 -36.21 -31.30
C GLU A 485 -38.60 -35.12 -31.56
N PHE A 486 -38.85 -34.29 -32.59
CA PHE A 486 -38.19 -33.03 -32.97
C PHE A 486 -36.66 -32.88 -32.82
N ASN A 487 -35.96 -32.57 -33.93
CA ASN A 487 -34.66 -31.89 -33.81
C ASN A 487 -34.34 -30.98 -34.99
N CYS A 488 -34.27 -29.67 -34.71
CA CYS A 488 -33.51 -28.72 -35.50
C CYS A 488 -32.83 -27.73 -34.54
N SER A 489 -31.50 -27.69 -34.48
CA SER A 489 -30.78 -26.70 -33.68
C SER A 489 -29.39 -26.39 -34.24
N TYR A 490 -29.27 -25.22 -34.87
CA TYR A 490 -28.01 -24.50 -35.03
C TYR A 490 -28.17 -23.11 -34.39
N ARG A 491 -27.39 -22.82 -33.35
CA ARG A 491 -27.47 -21.55 -32.61
C ARG A 491 -26.53 -20.51 -33.22
N CYS A 492 -27.07 -19.50 -33.93
CA CYS A 492 -26.27 -18.39 -34.46
C CYS A 492 -26.03 -17.30 -33.40
N LEU A 493 -24.77 -17.11 -32.99
CA LEU A 493 -24.34 -16.20 -31.91
C LEU A 493 -24.20 -14.70 -32.30
N ARG A 494 -24.77 -14.23 -33.43
CA ARG A 494 -24.72 -12.80 -33.82
C ARG A 494 -26.08 -12.27 -34.31
N ARG A 495 -26.52 -11.13 -33.77
CA ARG A 495 -27.76 -10.42 -34.16
C ARG A 495 -27.72 -10.07 -35.66
N GLY A 496 -28.76 -10.47 -36.41
CA GLY A 496 -28.97 -10.13 -37.84
C GLY A 496 -28.53 -11.19 -38.89
N MET A 497 -27.82 -12.25 -38.49
CA MET A 497 -27.23 -13.24 -39.41
C MET A 497 -28.08 -14.50 -39.67
N CYS A 498 -29.18 -14.67 -38.94
CA CYS A 498 -29.93 -15.92 -38.90
C CYS A 498 -30.50 -16.35 -40.27
N ASN A 499 -31.11 -15.42 -41.02
CA ASN A 499 -31.68 -15.72 -42.34
C ASN A 499 -30.62 -16.12 -43.38
N LYS A 500 -29.40 -15.55 -43.32
CA LYS A 500 -28.29 -15.94 -44.20
C LYS A 500 -27.79 -17.35 -43.86
N CYS A 501 -27.78 -17.71 -42.58
CA CYS A 501 -27.34 -19.03 -42.13
C CYS A 501 -28.32 -20.14 -42.54
N CYS A 502 -29.62 -19.97 -42.28
CA CYS A 502 -30.63 -20.98 -42.68
C CYS A 502 -30.64 -21.20 -44.21
N LYS A 503 -30.52 -20.12 -45.00
CA LYS A 503 -30.53 -20.20 -46.47
C LYS A 503 -29.27 -20.89 -47.04
N LYS A 504 -28.10 -20.71 -46.41
CA LYS A 504 -26.85 -21.38 -46.82
C LYS A 504 -26.93 -22.91 -46.64
N HIS A 505 -27.76 -23.38 -45.72
CA HIS A 505 -27.91 -24.80 -45.41
C HIS A 505 -29.23 -25.40 -45.94
N GLY A 506 -29.94 -24.72 -46.84
CA GLY A 506 -31.10 -25.27 -47.56
C GLY A 506 -32.44 -25.25 -46.80
N PHE A 507 -32.52 -24.55 -45.66
CA PHE A 507 -33.71 -24.49 -44.82
C PHE A 507 -34.55 -23.22 -45.08
N VAL A 508 -35.87 -23.31 -44.86
CA VAL A 508 -36.81 -22.20 -45.10
C VAL A 508 -37.10 -21.42 -43.80
N ARG A 509 -37.39 -20.12 -43.98
CA ARG A 509 -37.49 -19.04 -42.98
C ARG A 509 -38.24 -19.40 -41.68
N GLY A 510 -37.64 -19.13 -40.52
CA GLY A 510 -38.30 -19.15 -39.20
C GLY A 510 -38.60 -17.74 -38.65
N GLN A 511 -39.68 -17.58 -37.89
CA GLN A 511 -40.07 -16.33 -37.22
C GLN A 511 -39.24 -16.09 -35.93
N CYS A 512 -38.85 -14.84 -35.68
CA CYS A 512 -38.22 -14.42 -34.41
C CYS A 512 -39.28 -13.92 -33.42
N ASP A 513 -39.27 -14.44 -32.19
CA ASP A 513 -39.98 -13.81 -31.05
C ASP A 513 -39.08 -12.80 -30.33
N LYS A 514 -39.68 -11.75 -29.75
CA LYS A 514 -39.02 -10.56 -29.19
C LYS A 514 -38.11 -10.84 -27.99
N ASN A 515 -38.16 -12.05 -27.39
CA ASN A 515 -37.30 -12.48 -26.29
C ASN A 515 -36.18 -13.49 -26.66
N ALA A 516 -35.85 -13.57 -27.96
CA ALA A 516 -34.64 -14.17 -28.56
C ALA A 516 -34.46 -15.70 -28.49
N GLU A 517 -34.67 -16.36 -29.64
CA GLU A 517 -33.84 -17.43 -30.21
C GLU A 517 -34.27 -17.65 -31.67
N CYS A 518 -33.34 -18.03 -32.55
CA CYS A 518 -33.60 -18.09 -33.99
C CYS A 518 -33.53 -19.53 -34.49
N TYR A 519 -34.57 -19.98 -35.22
CA TYR A 519 -34.78 -21.38 -35.61
C TYR A 519 -34.88 -21.54 -37.13
N CYS A 520 -34.31 -22.62 -37.69
CA CYS A 520 -34.46 -22.98 -39.11
C CYS A 520 -35.38 -24.21 -39.22
N CYS A 521 -36.40 -24.17 -40.08
CA CYS A 521 -37.34 -25.28 -40.28
C CYS A 521 -37.05 -26.04 -41.60
N THR A 522 -37.25 -27.35 -41.59
CA THR A 522 -37.37 -28.20 -42.79
C THR A 522 -38.79 -28.06 -43.36
N THR A 523 -38.95 -28.01 -44.69
CA THR A 523 -40.28 -28.16 -45.33
C THR A 523 -40.85 -29.54 -45.12
#